data_AF-A0A962JKT0-F1
#
_entry.id   AF-A0A962JKT0-F1
#
_cell.length_a   1.000
_cell.length_b   1.000
_cell.length_c   1.000
_cell.angle_alpha   90.00
_cell.angle_beta   90.00
_cell.angle_gamma   90.00
#
_symmetry.space_group_name_H-M   'P 1'
#
loop_
_entity.id
_entity.type
_entity.pdbx_description
1 polymer ?
#
loop_
_entity_poly.entity_id
_entity_poly.type
_entity_poly.pdbx_seq_one_letter_code
_entity_poly.pdbx_strand_id
1 'polypeptide(L)'
;MARATPIERYRNIGIMAHIDAGKTTTTERILYYTGVSHKIGEVHDGNATMDWMEQEQERGITITSAATTCFWSGMDGSFESHRINIIDTPGHVDFTIEVERSLRVLDAALAVFCAVVRVEPQSETVWRQADRYHVPRLAFINKMDRVGADFDRVVDNVRNRLGANAVPLQMPIGAEEN
;
A
#
# COMPACT_ATOMS: atom_id res chain seq x y z
N MET A 1 -27.31 -15.41 -7.39
CA MET A 1 -27.33 -14.19 -8.22
C MET A 1 -26.15 -14.22 -9.17
N ALA A 2 -26.34 -13.88 -10.43
CA ALA A 2 -25.22 -13.72 -11.38
C ALA A 2 -24.32 -12.56 -10.90
N ARG A 3 -23.00 -12.71 -11.03
CA ARG A 3 -22.04 -11.66 -10.68
C ARG A 3 -22.26 -10.45 -11.59
N ALA A 4 -22.42 -9.26 -11.02
CA ALA A 4 -22.57 -8.01 -11.79
C ALA A 4 -21.26 -7.60 -12.47
N THR A 5 -20.13 -7.84 -11.81
CA THR A 5 -18.78 -7.62 -12.35
C THR A 5 -18.20 -8.97 -12.79
N PRO A 6 -17.67 -9.09 -14.02
CA PRO A 6 -16.96 -10.29 -14.44
C PRO A 6 -15.70 -10.56 -13.60
N ILE A 7 -15.32 -11.83 -13.44
CA ILE A 7 -14.26 -12.23 -12.50
C ILE A 7 -12.89 -11.68 -12.90
N GLU A 8 -12.63 -11.56 -14.20
CA GLU A 8 -11.43 -10.98 -14.79
C GLU A 8 -11.25 -9.49 -14.48
N ARG A 9 -12.31 -8.82 -13.98
CA ARG A 9 -12.31 -7.42 -13.53
C ARG A 9 -12.23 -7.26 -12.01
N TYR A 10 -12.01 -8.35 -11.28
CA TYR A 10 -11.70 -8.30 -9.85
C TYR A 10 -10.21 -8.06 -9.62
N ARG A 11 -9.89 -7.24 -8.63
CA ARG A 11 -8.53 -7.03 -8.12
C ARG A 11 -8.57 -7.16 -6.60
N ASN A 12 -8.08 -8.27 -6.06
CA ASN A 12 -7.94 -8.45 -4.62
C ASN A 12 -6.50 -8.08 -4.24
N ILE A 13 -6.32 -6.88 -3.68
CA ILE A 13 -4.99 -6.32 -3.43
C ILE A 13 -4.78 -6.00 -1.94
N GLY A 14 -3.58 -6.27 -1.44
CA GLY A 14 -3.15 -5.81 -0.13
C GLY A 14 -2.21 -4.62 -0.21
N ILE A 15 -2.24 -3.74 0.78
CA ILE A 15 -1.26 -2.66 0.90
C ILE A 15 -0.30 -3.04 2.03
N MET A 16 0.98 -3.24 1.68
CA MET A 16 2.01 -3.77 2.58
C MET A 16 3.22 -2.82 2.64
N ALA A 17 3.80 -2.64 3.81
CA ALA A 17 4.93 -1.73 4.06
C ALA A 17 5.37 -1.81 5.52
N HIS A 18 6.54 -1.25 5.84
CA HIS A 18 6.94 -0.94 7.21
C HIS A 18 6.13 0.24 7.81
N ILE A 19 6.31 0.47 9.11
CA ILE A 19 5.67 1.57 9.86
C ILE A 19 6.05 2.92 9.22
N ASP A 20 5.15 3.89 9.22
CA ASP A 20 5.37 5.24 8.69
C ASP A 20 5.73 5.35 7.19
N ALA A 21 5.66 4.26 6.40
CA ALA A 21 5.78 4.35 4.95
C ALA A 21 4.56 5.02 4.28
N GLY A 22 3.45 5.19 5.02
CA GLY A 22 2.22 5.80 4.55
C GLY A 22 1.24 4.84 3.85
N LYS A 23 1.13 3.59 4.34
CA LYS A 23 0.14 2.60 3.85
C LYS A 23 -1.28 3.14 3.93
N THR A 24 -1.73 3.45 5.14
CA THR A 24 -3.10 3.89 5.43
C THR A 24 -3.44 5.17 4.69
N THR A 25 -2.51 6.13 4.63
CA THR A 25 -2.68 7.34 3.83
C THR A 25 -2.84 7.02 2.34
N THR A 26 -2.07 6.06 1.81
CA THR A 26 -2.21 5.61 0.41
C THR A 26 -3.58 4.96 0.18
N THR A 27 -4.03 4.11 1.10
CA THR A 27 -5.35 3.48 1.08
C THR A 27 -6.47 4.53 1.03
N GLU A 28 -6.44 5.49 1.95
CA GLU A 28 -7.43 6.58 2.04
C GLU A 28 -7.48 7.41 0.76
N ARG A 29 -6.32 7.68 0.12
CA ARG A 29 -6.28 8.39 -1.17
C ARG A 29 -6.91 7.57 -2.29
N ILE A 30 -6.71 6.26 -2.33
CA ILE A 30 -7.38 5.39 -3.30
C ILE A 30 -8.90 5.45 -3.11
N LEU A 31 -9.39 5.40 -1.86
CA LEU A 31 -10.82 5.49 -1.56
C LEU A 31 -11.41 6.86 -1.92
N TYR A 32 -10.65 7.94 -1.73
CA TYR A 32 -11.05 9.28 -2.15
C TYR A 32 -11.16 9.39 -3.68
N TYR A 33 -10.12 8.98 -4.42
CA TYR A 33 -10.13 9.09 -5.89
C TYR A 33 -11.20 8.21 -6.54
N THR A 34 -11.50 7.06 -5.95
CA THR A 34 -12.59 6.16 -6.40
C THR A 34 -13.98 6.64 -6.00
N GLY A 35 -14.09 7.74 -5.24
CA GLY A 35 -15.36 8.32 -4.79
C GLY A 35 -16.06 7.57 -3.66
N VAL A 36 -15.39 6.60 -3.03
CA VAL A 36 -15.93 5.87 -1.87
C VAL A 36 -15.88 6.73 -0.59
N SER A 37 -14.82 7.52 -0.43
CA SER A 37 -14.71 8.51 0.65
C SER A 37 -14.83 9.93 0.10
N HIS A 38 -15.57 10.78 0.80
CA HIS A 38 -15.73 12.20 0.46
C HIS A 38 -14.84 13.13 1.31
N LYS A 39 -14.03 12.57 2.21
CA LYS A 39 -13.08 13.31 3.03
C LYS A 39 -11.68 12.71 2.86
N ILE A 40 -10.71 13.59 2.69
CA ILE A 40 -9.30 13.24 2.80
C ILE A 40 -8.97 13.28 4.28
N GLY A 41 -8.94 12.13 4.95
CA GLY A 41 -8.44 12.05 6.32
C GLY A 41 -6.91 12.06 6.29
N GLU A 42 -6.28 13.06 6.92
CA GLU A 42 -4.89 12.90 7.36
C GLU A 42 -4.90 12.05 8.63
N VAL A 43 -4.10 10.99 8.65
CA VAL A 43 -4.03 10.03 9.77
C VAL A 43 -3.64 10.72 11.09
N HIS A 44 -2.97 11.87 11.00
CA HIS A 44 -2.58 12.69 12.14
C HIS A 44 -3.73 13.46 12.81
N ASP A 45 -4.88 13.62 12.14
CA ASP A 45 -6.05 14.34 12.67
C ASP A 45 -7.13 13.42 13.26
N GLY A 46 -6.84 12.12 13.43
CA GLY A 46 -7.78 11.15 14.02
C GLY A 46 -9.01 10.83 13.17
N ASN A 47 -9.03 11.23 11.90
CA ASN A 47 -10.17 11.08 10.99
C ASN A 47 -9.97 9.95 9.93
N ALA A 48 -8.99 9.06 10.12
CA ALA A 48 -8.81 7.91 9.23
C ALA A 48 -10.01 6.97 9.36
N THR A 49 -10.64 6.61 8.24
CA THR A 49 -11.82 5.72 8.25
C THR A 49 -11.40 4.26 8.42
N MET A 50 -10.16 3.93 8.05
CA MET A 50 -9.61 2.59 8.12
C MET A 50 -9.08 2.21 9.52
N ASP A 51 -8.50 3.16 10.25
CA ASP A 51 -8.06 2.97 11.64
C ASP A 51 -9.22 3.31 12.59
N TRP A 52 -10.16 2.37 12.74
CA TRP A 52 -11.41 2.58 13.47
C TRP A 52 -11.29 2.30 14.97
N MET A 53 -10.25 1.60 15.42
CA MET A 53 -10.02 1.37 16.84
C MET A 53 -9.42 2.63 17.49
N GLU A 54 -9.92 3.00 18.68
CA GLU A 54 -9.41 4.14 19.45
C GLU A 54 -7.89 4.04 19.68
N GLN A 55 -7.38 2.82 19.89
CA GLN A 55 -5.95 2.54 20.05
C GLN A 55 -5.13 2.74 18.77
N GLU A 56 -5.72 2.47 17.60
CA GLU A 56 -5.07 2.73 16.30
C GLU A 56 -4.95 4.24 16.06
N GLN A 57 -6.02 4.98 16.36
CA GLN A 57 -6.07 6.45 16.24
C GLN A 57 -5.11 7.14 17.23
N GLU A 58 -5.09 6.70 18.49
CA GLU A 58 -4.19 7.26 19.52
C GLU A 58 -2.71 7.08 19.19
N ARG A 59 -2.36 5.95 18.55
CA ARG A 59 -0.96 5.58 18.29
C ARG A 59 -0.51 5.85 16.86
N GLY A 60 -1.42 6.19 15.95
CA GLY A 60 -1.14 6.38 14.53
C GLY A 60 -0.61 5.11 13.84
N ILE A 61 -1.04 3.93 14.28
CA ILE A 61 -0.64 2.63 13.71
C ILE A 61 -1.86 1.79 13.33
N THR A 62 -1.75 1.03 12.25
CA THR A 62 -2.76 0.02 11.88
C THR A 62 -2.47 -1.29 12.62
N ILE A 63 -3.45 -1.77 13.40
CA ILE A 63 -3.38 -2.98 14.23
C ILE A 63 -4.17 -4.12 13.57
N THR A 64 -5.35 -3.83 13.01
CA THR A 64 -6.23 -4.81 12.36
C THR A 64 -6.37 -4.60 10.86
N SER A 65 -6.54 -5.68 10.11
CA SER A 65 -6.77 -5.54 8.67
C SER A 65 -8.18 -5.03 8.40
N ALA A 66 -8.30 -3.93 7.66
CA ALA A 66 -9.56 -3.42 7.15
C ALA A 66 -9.74 -3.82 5.68
N ALA A 67 -10.92 -4.35 5.34
CA ALA A 67 -11.27 -4.70 3.97
C ALA A 67 -12.29 -3.71 3.41
N THR A 68 -11.99 -3.09 2.26
CA THR A 68 -12.90 -2.16 1.57
C THR A 68 -12.99 -2.48 0.10
N THR A 69 -14.18 -2.29 -0.47
CA THR A 69 -14.42 -2.40 -1.91
C THR A 69 -14.55 -1.03 -2.52
N CYS A 70 -13.85 -0.78 -3.62
CA CYS A 70 -14.05 0.39 -4.47
C CYS A 70 -14.14 -0.02 -5.96
N PHE A 71 -14.55 0.93 -6.80
CA PHE A 71 -14.65 0.73 -8.24
C PHE A 71 -13.77 1.75 -8.96
N TRP A 72 -13.00 1.28 -9.94
CA TRP A 72 -12.04 2.12 -10.65
C TRP A 72 -12.11 1.90 -12.16
N SER A 73 -12.22 3.00 -12.90
CA SER A 73 -12.26 3.01 -14.38
C SER A 73 -11.00 3.64 -14.99
N GLY A 74 -9.96 3.87 -14.18
CA GLY A 74 -8.79 4.68 -14.55
C GLY A 74 -9.01 6.17 -14.27
N MET A 75 -7.93 6.92 -14.09
CA MET A 75 -8.01 8.38 -13.82
C MET A 75 -8.64 9.14 -14.99
N ASP A 76 -8.38 8.67 -16.22
CA ASP A 76 -8.92 9.22 -17.46
C ASP A 76 -10.22 8.54 -17.92
N GLY A 77 -10.72 7.55 -17.16
CA GLY A 77 -11.89 6.76 -17.52
C GLY A 77 -11.68 5.82 -18.71
N SER A 78 -10.44 5.56 -19.11
CA SER A 78 -10.12 4.74 -20.30
C SER A 78 -10.40 3.24 -20.12
N PHE A 79 -10.56 2.77 -18.89
CA PHE A 79 -10.83 1.37 -18.59
C PHE A 79 -12.30 1.13 -18.27
N GLU A 80 -12.78 -0.08 -18.56
CA GLU A 80 -14.02 -0.55 -17.97
C GLU A 80 -13.91 -0.54 -16.44
N SER A 81 -15.04 -0.39 -15.76
CA SER A 81 -15.05 -0.39 -14.29
C SER A 81 -14.55 -1.73 -13.73
N HIS A 82 -13.48 -1.66 -12.95
CA HIS A 82 -12.91 -2.77 -12.20
C HIS A 82 -13.35 -2.70 -10.75
N ARG A 83 -13.64 -3.85 -10.16
CA ARG A 83 -13.90 -3.96 -8.72
C ARG A 83 -12.59 -4.25 -8.01
N ILE A 84 -12.20 -3.35 -7.12
CA ILE A 84 -10.99 -3.49 -6.32
C ILE A 84 -11.41 -3.78 -4.87
N ASN A 85 -10.94 -4.91 -4.33
CA ASN A 85 -11.06 -5.22 -2.91
C ASN A 85 -9.69 -4.99 -2.29
N ILE A 86 -9.59 -3.99 -1.41
CA ILE A 86 -8.36 -3.58 -0.75
C ILE A 86 -8.35 -4.16 0.65
N ILE A 87 -7.24 -4.78 1.04
CA ILE A 87 -6.95 -5.15 2.42
C ILE A 87 -5.78 -4.28 2.89
N ASP A 88 -6.04 -3.37 3.82
CA ASP A 88 -4.95 -2.63 4.47
C ASP A 88 -4.31 -3.53 5.53
N THR A 89 -2.99 -3.72 5.47
CA THR A 89 -2.29 -4.66 6.36
C THR A 89 -1.48 -3.93 7.41
N PRO A 90 -1.37 -4.48 8.64
CA PRO A 90 -0.52 -3.90 9.68
C PRO A 90 0.94 -3.73 9.23
N GLY A 91 1.53 -2.59 9.58
CA GLY A 91 2.93 -2.29 9.26
C GLY A 91 3.95 -2.73 10.30
N HIS A 92 3.47 -3.04 11.50
CA HIS A 92 4.31 -3.38 12.63
C HIS A 92 4.62 -4.88 12.62
N VAL A 93 5.88 -5.22 12.95
CA VAL A 93 6.34 -6.61 13.07
C VAL A 93 5.63 -7.42 14.16
N ASP A 94 4.94 -6.74 15.07
CA ASP A 94 4.22 -7.37 16.18
C ASP A 94 2.88 -7.96 15.71
N PHE A 95 2.42 -7.57 14.52
CA PHE A 95 1.17 -8.03 13.91
C PHE A 95 1.43 -8.93 12.68
N THR A 96 2.56 -9.64 12.69
CA THR A 96 2.99 -10.53 11.60
C THR A 96 1.97 -11.62 11.25
N ILE A 97 1.22 -12.15 12.23
CA ILE A 97 0.15 -13.14 12.01
C ILE A 97 -0.94 -12.56 11.09
N GLU A 98 -1.31 -11.31 11.32
CA GLU A 98 -2.36 -10.64 10.57
C GLU A 98 -1.89 -10.34 9.13
N VAL A 99 -0.63 -9.94 8.98
CA VAL A 99 0.02 -9.79 7.66
C VAL A 99 0.03 -11.12 6.89
N GLU A 100 0.44 -12.24 7.52
CA GLU A 100 0.44 -13.54 6.85
C GLU A 100 -0.96 -14.01 6.45
N ARG A 101 -1.96 -13.79 7.32
CA ARG A 101 -3.36 -14.13 7.01
C ARG A 101 -3.86 -13.35 5.81
N SER A 102 -3.57 -12.06 5.75
CA SER A 102 -3.96 -11.19 4.63
C SER A 102 -3.26 -11.61 3.34
N LEU A 103 -1.95 -11.85 3.36
CA LEU A 103 -1.21 -12.27 2.16
C LEU A 103 -1.70 -13.58 1.54
N ARG A 104 -2.30 -14.49 2.32
CA ARG A 104 -2.85 -15.76 1.82
C ARG A 104 -4.14 -15.64 1.02
N VAL A 105 -4.88 -14.54 1.18
CA VAL A 105 -6.18 -14.34 0.51
C VAL A 105 -6.10 -13.33 -0.63
N LEU A 106 -4.95 -12.69 -0.81
CA LEU A 106 -4.71 -11.66 -1.80
C LEU A 106 -4.18 -12.24 -3.10
N ASP A 107 -4.64 -11.69 -4.23
CA ASP A 107 -4.12 -12.05 -5.55
C ASP A 107 -2.85 -11.25 -5.90
N ALA A 108 -2.67 -10.08 -5.28
CA ALA A 108 -1.49 -9.23 -5.45
C ALA A 108 -1.31 -8.28 -4.25
N ALA A 109 -0.15 -7.63 -4.15
CA ALA A 109 0.10 -6.61 -3.14
C ALA A 109 0.80 -5.37 -3.71
N LEU A 110 0.49 -4.21 -3.12
CA LEU A 110 1.20 -2.95 -3.30
C LEU A 110 2.20 -2.80 -2.15
N ALA A 111 3.49 -2.93 -2.47
CA ALA A 111 4.59 -2.73 -1.53
C ALA A 111 4.95 -1.23 -1.48
N VAL A 112 4.60 -0.56 -0.39
CA VAL A 112 4.88 0.87 -0.20
C VAL A 112 6.25 1.03 0.47
N PHE A 113 7.09 1.88 -0.10
CA PHE A 113 8.39 2.26 0.44
C PHE A 113 8.44 3.77 0.66
N CYS A 114 9.11 4.23 1.70
CA CYS A 114 9.35 5.66 1.91
C CYS A 114 10.62 6.09 1.16
N ALA A 115 10.55 7.20 0.43
CA ALA A 115 11.67 7.73 -0.35
C ALA A 115 12.90 8.11 0.49
N VAL A 116 12.68 8.43 1.78
CA VAL A 116 13.73 8.89 2.69
C VAL A 116 14.41 7.73 3.41
N VAL A 117 13.62 6.88 4.10
CA VAL A 117 14.14 5.75 4.90
C VAL A 117 14.39 4.49 4.06
N ARG A 118 13.77 4.39 2.87
CA ARG A 118 14.01 3.35 1.85
C ARG A 118 13.56 1.96 2.33
N VAL A 119 14.40 0.94 2.12
CA VAL A 119 14.15 -0.42 2.59
C VAL A 119 14.71 -0.57 4.00
N GLU A 120 13.83 -0.83 4.95
CA GLU A 120 14.17 -1.10 6.35
C GLU A 120 14.17 -2.60 6.67
N PRO A 121 14.80 -3.06 7.77
CA PRO A 121 14.75 -4.47 8.18
C PRO A 121 13.32 -5.05 8.27
N GLN A 122 12.35 -4.25 8.70
CA GLN A 122 10.95 -4.63 8.76
C GLN A 122 10.34 -4.81 7.37
N SER A 123 10.79 -4.02 6.37
CA SER A 123 10.38 -4.19 4.98
C SER A 123 10.84 -5.54 4.43
N GLU A 124 12.05 -5.99 4.80
CA GLU A 124 12.57 -7.30 4.41
C GLU A 124 11.70 -8.44 4.96
N THR A 125 11.24 -8.34 6.20
CA THR A 125 10.36 -9.34 6.82
C THR A 125 9.04 -9.47 6.06
N VAL A 126 8.36 -8.34 5.81
CA VAL A 126 7.07 -8.32 5.10
C VAL A 126 7.26 -8.77 3.63
N TRP A 127 8.40 -8.43 3.02
CA TRP A 127 8.75 -8.91 1.68
C TRP A 127 8.91 -10.43 1.62
N ARG A 128 9.65 -11.02 2.57
CA ARG A 128 9.82 -12.48 2.66
C ARG A 128 8.50 -13.22 2.90
N GLN A 129 7.59 -12.63 3.66
CA GLN A 129 6.25 -13.19 3.85
C GLN A 129 5.47 -13.23 2.53
N ALA A 130 5.54 -12.15 1.73
CA ALA A 130 4.92 -12.12 0.41
C ALA A 130 5.59 -13.09 -0.58
N ASP A 131 6.92 -13.28 -0.50
CA ASP A 131 7.65 -14.30 -1.28
C ASP A 131 7.16 -15.72 -0.96
N ARG A 132 6.98 -16.05 0.33
CA ARG A 132 6.51 -17.37 0.78
C ARG A 132 5.16 -17.75 0.16
N TYR A 133 4.27 -16.77 0.01
CA TYR A 133 2.94 -16.97 -0.59
C TYR A 133 2.91 -16.67 -2.09
N HIS A 134 4.06 -16.42 -2.73
CA HIS A 134 4.19 -16.13 -4.16
C HIS A 134 3.29 -14.98 -4.63
N VAL A 135 3.08 -13.98 -3.76
CA VAL A 135 2.17 -12.86 -4.05
C VAL A 135 2.84 -11.93 -5.09
N PRO A 136 2.24 -11.70 -6.26
CA PRO A 136 2.68 -10.70 -7.22
C PRO A 136 2.67 -9.30 -6.60
N ARG A 137 3.69 -8.49 -6.87
CA ARG A 137 3.87 -7.19 -6.21
C ARG A 137 4.14 -6.06 -7.18
N LEU A 138 3.56 -4.89 -6.89
CA LEU A 138 3.98 -3.60 -7.43
C LEU A 138 4.59 -2.78 -6.29
N ALA A 139 5.71 -2.11 -6.56
CA ALA A 139 6.34 -1.20 -5.60
C ALA A 139 5.83 0.23 -5.81
N PHE A 140 5.48 0.91 -4.73
CA PHE A 140 5.12 2.33 -4.73
C PHE A 140 6.06 3.10 -3.80
N ILE A 141 6.83 4.03 -4.36
CA ILE A 141 7.76 4.88 -3.58
C ILE A 141 7.00 6.14 -3.18
N ASN A 142 6.63 6.20 -1.92
CA ASN A 142 5.86 7.27 -1.30
C ASN A 142 6.78 8.29 -0.61
N LYS A 143 6.22 9.43 -0.19
CA LYS A 143 6.94 10.52 0.49
C LYS A 143 8.07 11.14 -0.35
N MET A 144 7.86 11.23 -1.67
CA MET A 144 8.79 11.90 -2.60
C MET A 144 8.84 13.43 -2.40
N ASP A 145 7.88 13.98 -1.67
CA ASP A 145 7.73 15.36 -1.23
C ASP A 145 8.58 15.73 0.00
N ARG A 146 9.45 14.83 0.49
CA ARG A 146 10.23 15.05 1.71
C ARG A 146 11.71 15.29 1.41
N VAL A 147 12.32 16.19 2.17
CA VAL A 147 13.79 16.37 2.21
C VAL A 147 14.52 15.03 2.36
N GLY A 148 15.48 14.79 1.46
CA GLY A 148 16.23 13.55 1.40
C GLY A 148 15.51 12.39 0.68
N ALA A 149 14.39 12.66 -0.01
CA ALA A 149 13.75 11.71 -0.90
C ALA A 149 14.64 11.37 -2.09
N ASP A 150 14.89 10.08 -2.29
CA ASP A 150 15.85 9.60 -3.28
C ASP A 150 15.32 8.33 -3.96
N PHE A 151 14.65 8.52 -5.09
CA PHE A 151 13.97 7.46 -5.84
C PHE A 151 14.95 6.35 -6.29
N ASP A 152 16.06 6.75 -6.93
CA ASP A 152 17.02 5.80 -7.49
C ASP A 152 17.65 4.93 -6.39
N ARG A 153 17.96 5.54 -5.24
CA ARG A 153 18.50 4.76 -4.12
C ARG A 153 17.46 3.85 -3.47
N VAL A 154 16.16 4.16 -3.51
CA VAL A 154 15.13 3.18 -3.11
C VAL A 154 15.12 2.01 -4.09
N VAL A 155 15.13 2.26 -5.40
CA VAL A 155 15.17 1.20 -6.43
C VAL A 155 16.38 0.30 -6.24
N ASP A 156 17.56 0.87 -5.99
CA ASP A 156 18.78 0.09 -5.74
C ASP A 156 18.71 -0.69 -4.43
N ASN A 157 18.10 -0.13 -3.38
CA ASN A 157 17.87 -0.89 -2.14
C ASN A 157 16.91 -2.07 -2.37
N VAL A 158 15.85 -1.91 -3.16
CA VAL A 158 14.95 -3.01 -3.50
C VAL A 158 15.71 -4.13 -4.25
N ARG A 159 16.62 -3.77 -5.16
CA ARG A 159 17.47 -4.76 -5.85
C ARG A 159 18.44 -5.46 -4.90
N ASN A 160 19.19 -4.68 -4.13
CA ASN A 160 20.33 -5.20 -3.38
C ASN A 160 19.94 -5.82 -2.03
N ARG A 161 18.95 -5.25 -1.32
CA ARG A 161 18.52 -5.73 0.00
C ARG A 161 17.43 -6.77 -0.08
N LEU A 162 16.46 -6.60 -0.98
CA LEU A 162 15.35 -7.54 -1.13
C LEU A 162 15.65 -8.64 -2.17
N GLY A 163 16.71 -8.49 -2.96
CA GLY A 163 17.05 -9.43 -4.04
C GLY A 163 16.03 -9.43 -5.19
N ALA A 164 15.22 -8.37 -5.29
CA ALA A 164 14.13 -8.29 -6.26
C ALA A 164 14.59 -7.67 -7.59
N ASN A 165 14.02 -8.13 -8.70
CA ASN A 165 14.27 -7.50 -10.01
C ASN A 165 13.42 -6.22 -10.16
N ALA A 166 13.87 -5.12 -9.56
CA ALA A 166 13.16 -3.84 -9.59
C ALA A 166 13.29 -3.17 -10.98
N VAL A 167 12.13 -2.93 -11.61
CA VAL A 167 12.01 -2.27 -12.91
C VAL A 167 11.21 -0.96 -12.73
N PRO A 168 11.85 0.22 -12.82
CA PRO A 168 11.14 1.49 -12.77
C PRO A 168 10.15 1.63 -13.93
N LEU A 169 8.87 1.88 -13.61
CA LEU A 169 7.81 2.17 -14.59
C LEU A 169 7.55 3.68 -14.74
N GLN A 170 7.99 4.45 -13.76
CA GLN A 170 7.82 5.90 -13.68
C GLN A 170 9.13 6.54 -13.23
N MET A 171 9.35 7.80 -13.63
CA MET A 171 10.45 8.63 -13.17
C MET A 171 9.88 9.87 -12.47
N PRO A 172 10.39 10.24 -11.29
CA PRO A 172 9.97 11.46 -10.61
C PRO A 172 10.43 12.70 -11.38
N ILE A 173 9.64 13.77 -11.32
CA ILE A 173 10.01 15.09 -11.85
C ILE A 173 10.40 15.96 -10.66
N GLY A 174 11.70 16.14 -10.46
CA GLY A 174 12.26 16.84 -9.31
C GLY A 174 12.30 15.98 -8.04
N ALA A 175 12.93 16.55 -7.00
CA ALA A 175 12.97 16.05 -5.64
C ALA A 175 13.04 17.27 -4.70
N GLU A 176 12.56 17.16 -3.46
CA GLU A 176 12.85 18.19 -2.44
C GLU A 176 14.37 18.30 -2.21
N GLU A 177 14.84 19.49 -1.85
CA GLU A 177 16.26 19.85 -1.75
C GLU A 177 17.12 18.76 -1.07
N ASN A 178 18.26 18.44 -1.69
CA ASN A 178 19.30 17.54 -1.19
C ASN A 178 20.43 18.31 -0.51
#